data_AF-A0AAV2LRF2-F1
#
_entry.id   AF-A0AAV2LRF2-F1
#
_cell.length_a   1.000
_cell.length_b   1.000
_cell.length_c   1.000
_cell.angle_alpha   90.00
_cell.angle_beta   90.00
_cell.angle_gamma   90.00
#
_symmetry.space_group_name_H-M   'P 1'
#
loop_
_entity.id
_entity.type
_entity.pdbx_description
1 polymer ?
#
loop_
_entity_poly.entity_id
_entity_poly.type
_entity_poly.pdbx_seq_one_letter_code
_entity_poly.pdbx_strand_id
1 'polypeptide(L)' 'MIVCVIVLWIVVMSMLHHLENVVFDCGCGIRWIQLWQQRGEAGLHTQQLYCKNGASEIPLHNMYINNCGV' A
#
# COMPACT_ATOMS: atom_id res chain seq x y z
N MET A 1 5.25 16.76 0.68
CA MET A 1 6.43 16.61 -0.21
C MET A 1 6.90 15.16 -0.29
N ILE A 2 7.20 14.45 0.81
CA ILE A 2 7.65 13.04 0.81
C ILE A 2 6.62 12.07 0.18
N VAL A 3 5.34 12.27 0.48
CA VAL A 3 4.19 11.56 -0.12
C VAL A 3 4.26 11.53 -1.66
N CYS A 4 4.44 12.70 -2.30
CA CYS A 4 4.54 12.77 -3.75
C CYS A 4 5.75 12.02 -4.31
N VAL A 5 6.88 11.97 -3.58
CA VAL A 5 8.07 11.25 -4.05
C VAL A 5 7.84 9.73 -4.01
N ILE A 6 7.17 9.22 -2.97
CA ILE A 6 6.79 7.81 -2.86
C ILE A 6 5.75 7.44 -3.92
N VAL A 7 4.74 8.30 -4.14
CA VAL A 7 3.78 8.14 -5.26
C VAL A 7 4.52 8.11 -6.58
N LEU A 8 5.43 9.06 -6.84
CA LEU A 8 6.13 9.16 -8.12
C LEU A 8 7.01 7.92 -8.34
N TRP A 9 7.70 7.45 -7.30
CA TRP A 9 8.45 6.20 -7.35
C TRP A 9 7.57 5.00 -7.60
N ILE A 10 6.42 4.90 -6.93
CA ILE A 10 5.43 3.84 -7.15
C ILE A 10 4.90 3.88 -8.57
N VAL A 11 4.51 5.04 -9.09
CA VAL A 11 3.93 5.21 -10.44
C VAL A 11 4.99 4.97 -11.53
N VAL A 12 6.22 5.43 -11.30
CA VAL A 12 7.36 5.21 -12.22
C VAL A 12 7.81 3.74 -12.17
N MET A 13 7.89 3.12 -10.98
CA MET A 13 8.18 1.69 -10.86
C MET A 13 7.04 0.84 -11.43
N SER A 14 5.77 1.18 -11.21
CA SER A 14 4.63 0.44 -11.77
C SER A 14 4.59 0.52 -13.30
N MET A 15 4.98 1.67 -13.87
CA MET A 15 5.12 1.83 -15.32
C MET A 15 6.32 1.05 -15.88
N LEU A 16 7.42 0.90 -15.12
CA LEU A 16 8.58 0.12 -15.54
C LEU A 16 8.44 -1.39 -15.26
N HIS A 17 7.71 -1.78 -14.22
CA HIS A 17 7.61 -3.13 -13.67
C HIS A 17 6.27 -3.22 -12.92
N HIS A 18 5.32 -4.00 -13.44
CA HIS A 18 4.01 -4.25 -12.84
C HIS A 18 4.08 -4.35 -11.29
N LEU A 19 3.50 -3.37 -10.59
CA LEU A 19 3.59 -3.26 -9.12
C LEU A 19 2.82 -4.35 -8.38
N GLU A 20 2.11 -5.20 -9.12
CA GLU A 20 1.30 -6.31 -8.62
C GLU A 20 2.08 -7.29 -7.75
N ASN A 21 3.41 -7.34 -7.90
CA ASN A 21 4.27 -8.28 -7.18
C ASN A 21 4.99 -7.69 -5.95
N VAL A 22 4.69 -6.44 -5.56
CA VAL A 22 5.25 -5.82 -4.36
C VAL A 22 4.37 -6.12 -3.16
N VAL A 23 4.76 -7.13 -2.38
CA VAL A 23 4.09 -7.51 -1.14
C VAL A 23 4.70 -6.69 0.00
N PHE A 24 3.92 -5.80 0.60
CA PHE A 24 4.35 -4.99 1.74
C PHE A 24 4.28 -5.80 3.04
N ASP A 25 5.02 -5.46 4.08
CA ASP A 25 4.75 -6.03 5.41
C ASP A 25 3.53 -5.35 6.05
N CYS A 26 2.58 -6.14 6.55
CA CYS A 26 1.42 -5.62 7.26
C CYS A 26 1.88 -4.97 8.58
N GLY A 27 1.78 -3.64 8.69
CA GLY A 27 2.16 -2.88 9.88
C GLY A 27 1.54 -1.48 9.95
N CYS A 28 1.57 -0.82 11.12
CA CYS A 28 1.08 0.56 11.22
C CYS A 28 1.80 1.54 10.29
N GLY A 29 3.05 1.22 9.91
CA GLY A 29 3.84 1.99 8.96
C GLY A 29 3.29 2.03 7.53
N ILE A 30 2.36 1.15 7.15
CA ILE A 30 1.73 1.13 5.81
C ILE A 30 0.27 1.58 5.82
N ARG A 31 -0.24 2.08 6.97
CA ARG A 31 -1.63 2.57 7.10
C ARG A 31 -1.95 3.73 6.15
N TRP A 32 -0.95 4.55 5.83
CA TRP A 32 -1.10 5.65 4.86
C TRP A 32 -1.44 5.15 3.45
N ILE A 33 -1.01 3.94 3.06
CA ILE A 33 -1.35 3.34 1.77
C ILE A 33 -2.84 3.00 1.73
N GLN A 34 -3.40 2.46 2.82
CA GLN A 34 -4.84 2.18 2.93
C GLN A 34 -5.66 3.48 2.84
N LEU A 35 -5.17 4.58 3.43
CA LEU A 35 -5.81 5.90 3.31
C LEU A 35 -5.76 6.44 1.88
N TRP A 36 -4.68 6.20 1.15
CA TRP A 36 -4.55 6.61 -0.25
C TRP A 36 -5.44 5.80 -1.18
N GLN A 37 -5.59 4.50 -0.94
CA GLN A 37 -6.59 3.68 -1.62
C GLN A 37 -8.00 4.28 -1.41
N GLN A 38 -8.35 4.71 -0.20
CA GLN A 38 -9.65 5.36 0.06
C GLN A 38 -9.79 6.72 -0.63
N ARG A 39 -8.70 7.49 -0.78
CA ARG A 39 -8.71 8.81 -1.40
C ARG A 39 -8.57 8.78 -2.92
N GLY A 40 -8.33 7.61 -3.51
CA GLY A 40 -8.11 7.47 -4.95
C GLY A 40 -6.77 8.06 -5.43
N GLU A 41 -5.83 8.30 -4.53
CA GLU A 41 -4.50 8.85 -4.84
C GLU A 41 -3.72 7.88 -5.74
N ALA A 42 -2.98 8.40 -6.72
CA ALA A 42 -2.10 7.63 -7.62
C ALA A 42 -2.75 6.45 -8.37
N GLY A 43 -4.08 6.37 -8.45
CA GLY A 43 -4.76 5.19 -8.97
C GLY A 43 -4.59 3.94 -8.09
N LEU A 44 -4.18 4.08 -6.81
CA LEU A 44 -4.05 2.95 -5.88
C LEU A 44 -5.40 2.26 -5.62
N HIS A 45 -6.52 2.99 -5.75
CA HIS A 45 -7.87 2.43 -5.63
C HIS A 45 -8.20 1.41 -6.74
N THR A 46 -7.55 1.50 -7.90
CA THR A 46 -7.73 0.52 -8.98
C THR A 46 -6.74 -0.65 -8.88
N GLN A 47 -5.80 -0.59 -7.93
CA GLN A 47 -4.75 -1.59 -7.74
C GLN A 47 -5.05 -2.46 -6.52
N GLN A 48 -4.96 -3.78 -6.69
CA GLN A 48 -5.03 -4.73 -5.57
C GLN A 48 -3.66 -4.86 -4.93
N LEU A 49 -3.47 -4.13 -3.84
CA LEU A 49 -2.26 -4.20 -3.01
C LEU A 49 -2.42 -5.30 -1.95
N TYR A 50 -1.33 -6.01 -1.71
CA TYR A 50 -1.24 -7.05 -0.70
C TYR A 50 -0.22 -6.66 0.36
N CYS A 51 -0.49 -7.06 1.59
CA CYS A 51 0.52 -7.06 2.64
C CYS A 51 0.66 -8.45 3.25
N LYS A 52 1.85 -8.73 3.78
CA LYS A 52 2.21 -9.97 4.45
C LYS A 52 2.09 -9.79 5.95
N ASN A 53 1.22 -10.57 6.58
CA ASN A 53 1.11 -10.67 8.03
C ASN A 53 1.81 -11.96 8.48
N GLY A 54 3.11 -11.87 8.75
CA GLY A 54 3.94 -13.04 9.07
C GLY A 54 4.20 -13.91 7.84
N ALA A 55 3.45 -15.01 7.69
CA ALA A 55 3.58 -15.96 6.57
C ALA A 55 2.42 -15.88 5.57
N SER A 56 1.35 -15.14 5.88
CA SER A 56 0.15 -15.06 5.04
C SER A 56 0.03 -13.70 4.38
N GLU A 57 -0.35 -13.71 3.10
CA GLU A 57 -0.65 -12.49 2.35
C GLU A 57 -2.14 -12.18 2.45
N ILE A 58 -2.46 -10.95 2.81
CA ILE A 58 -3.82 -10.45 2.90
C ILE A 58 -3.95 -9.16 2.09
N PRO A 59 -5.11 -8.90 1.48
CA PRO A 59 -5.34 -7.65 0.78
C PRO A 59 -5.25 -6.48 1.76
N LEU A 60 -4.56 -5.40 1.34
CA LEU A 60 -4.26 -4.24 2.16
C LEU A 60 -5.53 -3.59 2.74
N HIS A 61 -6.61 -3.54 1.97
CA HIS A 61 -7.91 -3.03 2.44
C HIS A 61 -8.48 -3.84 3.62
N ASN A 62 -8.18 -5.14 3.67
CA ASN A 62 -8.67 -6.08 4.66
C ASN A 62 -7.69 -6.29 5.83
N MET A 63 -6.61 -5.52 5.85
CA MET A 63 -5.65 -5.50 6.94
C MET A 63 -6.28 -4.87 8.19
N TYR A 64 -6.50 -5.71 9.21
CA TYR A 64 -6.98 -5.31 10.53
C TYR A 64 -5.85 -5.36 11.55
N ILE A 65 -5.03 -4.31 11.61
CA ILE A 65 -4.12 -4.13 12.76
C ILE A 65 -4.86 -3.34 13.84
N ASN A 66 -5.31 -4.08 14.85
CA ASN A 66 -5.79 -3.49 16.09
C ASN A 66 -4.60 -2.85 16.81
N ASN A 67 -4.78 -1.62 17.32
CA ASN A 67 -3.77 -0.88 18.08
C ASN A 67 -2.66 -0.20 17.26
N CYS A 68 -2.96 0.32 16.07
CA CYS A 68 -2.18 1.46 15.53
C CYS A 68 -2.56 2.73 16.31
N GLY A 69 -2.10 2.78 17.55
CA GLY A 69 -2.36 3.86 18.50
C GLY A 69 -1.61 5.13 18.15
N VAL A 70 -2.38 6.23 18.21
CA VAL A 70 -2.08 7.66 18.45
C VAL A 70 -0.63 8.11 18.54
#